data_AF-A0A9C9BUZ3-F1
#
_entry.id   AF-A0A9C9BUZ3-F1
#
_cell.length_a   1.000
_cell.length_b   1.000
_cell.length_c   1.000
_cell.angle_alpha   90.00
_cell.angle_beta   90.00
_cell.angle_gamma   90.00
#
_symmetry.space_group_name_H-M   'P 1'
#
loop_
_entity.id
_entity.type
_entity.pdbx_description
1 polymer ?
#
loop_
_entity_poly.entity_id
_entity_poly.type
_entity_poly.pdbx_seq_one_letter_code
_entity_poly.pdbx_strand_id
1 'polypeptide(L)'
;GESDEGQFDGPPRPVDFVTGCALLVRTRVLEEVGGLDERFFAYYEEVEWCLRMQRAGYRILFVPRSKIWHKISPERREASPRVHYYMTRNRLLFLHLGHAPLRARLWTTFSYARTLLSWSLKPRWRHKAPQRRAMWQAIRDYRRGRLGRCESTKV
;
A
#
# COMPACT_ATOMS: atom_id res chain seq x y z
N GLY A 1 6.91 10.91 -12.91
CA GLY A 1 6.63 12.03 -12.02
C GLY A 1 7.18 13.27 -12.68
N GLU A 2 6.51 14.40 -12.51
CA GLU A 2 6.97 15.72 -12.93
C GLU A 2 7.82 16.37 -11.83
N SER A 3 8.63 17.37 -12.20
CA SER A 3 9.40 18.19 -11.25
C SER A 3 8.46 19.14 -10.49
N ASP A 4 8.73 19.37 -9.20
CA ASP A 4 8.03 20.40 -8.42
C ASP A 4 8.63 21.78 -8.75
N GLU A 5 7.91 22.57 -9.54
CA GLU A 5 8.22 23.96 -9.89
C GLU A 5 7.35 24.95 -9.11
N GLY A 6 6.73 24.49 -8.00
CA GLY A 6 5.81 25.27 -7.17
C GLY A 6 4.33 25.01 -7.49
N GLN A 7 4.00 24.10 -8.41
CA GLN A 7 2.61 23.76 -8.73
C GLN A 7 1.85 23.11 -7.57
N PHE A 8 2.57 22.65 -6.54
CA PHE A 8 2.00 22.06 -5.33
C PHE A 8 2.02 23.01 -4.12
N ASP A 9 2.56 24.22 -4.26
CA ASP A 9 2.61 25.20 -3.18
C ASP A 9 1.21 25.73 -2.83
N GLY A 10 1.04 26.19 -1.60
CA GLY A 10 -0.24 26.69 -1.10
C GLY A 10 -0.46 26.45 0.40
N PRO A 11 -1.66 26.78 0.91
CA PRO A 11 -2.04 26.46 2.28
C PRO A 11 -2.17 24.95 2.49
N PRO A 12 -2.06 24.46 3.75
CA PRO A 12 -2.37 23.07 4.07
C PRO A 12 -3.76 22.67 3.57
N ARG A 13 -3.86 21.50 2.94
CA ARG A 13 -5.11 21.02 2.33
C ARG A 13 -5.44 19.58 2.73
N PRO A 14 -6.72 19.22 2.84
CA PRO A 14 -7.12 17.86 3.17
C PRO A 14 -6.74 16.90 2.05
N VAL A 15 -6.32 15.70 2.45
CA VAL A 15 -6.04 14.55 1.58
C VAL A 15 -6.54 13.28 2.27
N ASP A 16 -6.67 12.19 1.51
CA ASP A 16 -7.12 10.92 2.08
C ASP A 16 -6.02 10.22 2.89
N PHE A 17 -4.77 10.35 2.44
CA PHE A 17 -3.60 9.79 3.12
C PHE A 17 -2.34 10.55 2.73
N VAL A 18 -1.29 10.36 3.52
CA VAL A 18 0.07 10.82 3.24
C VAL A 18 1.04 9.64 3.31
N THR A 19 2.18 9.75 2.65
CA THR A 19 3.22 8.71 2.67
C THR A 19 3.94 8.67 4.02
N GLY A 20 4.28 7.47 4.51
CA GLY A 20 4.93 7.29 5.81
C GLY A 20 6.35 7.86 5.94
N CYS A 21 6.98 8.32 4.85
CA CYS A 21 8.34 8.89 4.91
C CYS A 21 8.40 10.26 5.62
N ALA A 22 7.31 11.01 5.65
CA ALA A 22 7.22 12.32 6.30
C ALA A 22 5.82 12.52 6.87
N LEU A 23 5.61 12.08 8.11
CA LEU A 23 4.33 12.16 8.79
C LEU A 23 4.54 12.66 10.22
N LEU A 24 3.73 13.64 10.63
CA LEU A 24 3.67 14.12 12.00
C LEU A 24 2.26 13.91 12.56
N VAL A 25 2.17 13.27 13.73
CA VAL A 25 0.92 13.02 14.44
C VAL A 25 1.02 13.56 15.86
N ARG A 26 -0.10 14.05 16.41
CA ARG A 26 -0.15 14.46 17.81
C ARG A 26 -0.16 13.22 18.70
N THR A 27 0.56 13.24 19.82
CA THR A 27 0.61 12.12 20.79
C THR A 27 -0.77 11.64 21.19
N ARG A 28 -1.71 12.56 21.51
CA ARG A 28 -3.09 12.19 21.85
C ARG A 28 -3.83 11.40 20.76
N VAL A 29 -3.53 11.66 19.49
CA VAL A 29 -4.15 10.96 18.35
C VAL A 29 -3.55 9.56 18.22
N LEU A 30 -2.24 9.43 18.46
CA LEU A 30 -1.57 8.13 18.52
C LEU A 30 -2.10 7.27 19.67
N GLU A 31 -2.33 7.85 20.84
CA GLU A 31 -2.91 7.18 22.01
C GLU A 31 -4.35 6.70 21.75
N GLU A 32 -5.15 7.50 21.04
CA GLU A 32 -6.54 7.17 20.73
C GLU A 32 -6.69 6.14 19.59
N VAL A 33 -5.96 6.33 18.49
CA VAL A 33 -6.13 5.54 17.24
C VAL A 33 -5.20 4.32 17.21
N GLY A 34 -4.20 4.28 18.09
CA GLY A 34 -3.12 3.31 18.09
C GLY A 34 -2.09 3.58 16.99
N GLY A 35 -1.02 2.78 16.99
CA GLY A 35 0.05 2.87 15.99
C GLY A 35 -0.28 2.20 14.64
N LEU A 36 0.73 2.17 13.78
CA LEU A 36 0.72 1.41 12.53
C LEU A 36 0.46 -0.08 12.80
N ASP A 37 -0.36 -0.71 11.97
CA ASP A 37 -0.68 -2.12 12.11
C ASP A 37 0.45 -3.01 11.54
N GLU A 38 1.15 -3.69 12.44
CA GLU A 38 2.31 -4.54 12.10
C GLU A 38 1.95 -5.71 11.16
N ARG A 39 0.68 -6.07 11.03
CA ARG A 39 0.21 -7.08 10.06
C ARG A 39 0.51 -6.67 8.61
N PHE A 40 0.68 -5.38 8.34
CA PHE A 40 1.09 -4.88 7.03
C PHE A 40 2.60 -5.09 6.79
N PHE A 41 3.43 -4.81 7.79
CA PHE A 41 4.90 -4.72 7.73
C PHE A 41 5.45 -3.64 6.77
N ALA A 42 4.98 -3.59 5.53
CA ALA A 42 5.35 -2.57 4.54
C ALA A 42 4.26 -2.44 3.45
N TYR A 43 4.06 -1.23 2.95
CA TYR A 43 2.96 -0.83 2.05
C TYR A 43 1.55 -1.00 2.64
N TYR A 44 0.74 0.06 2.54
CA TYR A 44 -0.65 0.19 3.04
C TYR A 44 -0.79 0.42 4.55
N GLU A 45 0.25 0.23 5.36
CA GLU A 45 0.20 0.53 6.80
C GLU A 45 -0.20 1.99 7.06
N GLU A 46 0.38 2.92 6.32
CA GLU A 46 0.10 4.35 6.49
C GLU A 46 -1.26 4.73 5.91
N VAL A 47 -1.69 4.05 4.85
CA VAL A 47 -3.00 4.28 4.21
C VAL A 47 -4.13 3.80 5.13
N GLU A 48 -3.96 2.62 5.72
CA GLU A 48 -4.88 2.10 6.72
C GLU A 48 -4.92 2.98 7.97
N TRP A 49 -3.76 3.45 8.43
CA TRP A 49 -3.67 4.31 9.61
C TRP A 49 -4.33 5.67 9.38
N CYS A 50 -4.14 6.28 8.21
CA CYS A 50 -4.85 7.50 7.81
C CYS A 50 -6.37 7.28 7.78
N LEU A 51 -6.84 6.17 7.21
CA LEU A 51 -8.26 5.82 7.21
C LEU A 51 -8.80 5.67 8.64
N ARG A 52 -8.04 5.07 9.55
CA ARG A 52 -8.42 4.92 10.96
C ARG A 52 -8.52 6.27 11.67
N MET A 53 -7.56 7.17 11.45
CA MET A 53 -7.60 8.54 11.95
C MET A 53 -8.82 9.31 11.42
N GLN A 54 -9.12 9.19 10.12
CA GLN A 54 -10.30 9.82 9.52
C GLN A 54 -11.61 9.30 10.13
N ARG A 55 -11.69 8.00 10.42
CA ARG A 55 -12.85 7.40 11.11
C ARG A 55 -13.02 7.90 12.55
N ALA A 56 -11.93 8.26 13.21
CA ALA A 56 -11.95 8.92 14.53
C ALA A 56 -12.22 10.43 14.44
N GLY A 57 -12.53 10.98 13.26
CA GLY A 57 -12.88 12.39 13.08
C GLY A 57 -11.69 13.33 12.85
N TYR A 58 -10.48 12.79 12.70
CA TYR A 58 -9.29 13.60 12.41
C TYR A 58 -9.13 13.88 10.91
N ARG A 59 -8.53 15.02 10.58
CA ARG A 59 -8.19 15.37 9.20
C ARG A 59 -6.74 15.04 8.91
N ILE A 60 -6.49 14.46 7.74
CA ILE A 60 -5.15 14.29 7.19
C ILE A 60 -4.86 15.47 6.27
N LEU A 61 -3.74 16.15 6.48
CA LEU A 61 -3.37 17.35 5.75
C LEU A 61 -2.05 17.16 5.01
N PHE A 62 -2.05 17.53 3.73
CA PHE A 62 -0.80 17.79 3.00
C PHE A 62 -0.34 19.21 3.33
N VAL A 63 0.94 19.37 3.69
CA VAL A 63 1.55 20.65 4.06
C VAL A 63 2.68 20.95 3.07
N PRO A 64 2.43 21.74 2.00
CA PRO A 64 3.42 21.94 0.92
C PRO A 64 4.76 22.50 1.39
N ARG A 65 4.74 23.32 2.45
CA ARG A 65 5.95 23.95 3.02
C ARG A 65 6.83 22.98 3.82
N SER A 66 6.34 21.79 4.17
CA SER A 66 7.12 20.76 4.87
C SER A 66 7.68 19.77 3.86
N LYS A 67 8.95 19.97 3.47
CA LYS A 67 9.61 19.16 2.44
C LYS A 67 10.75 18.35 3.04
N ILE A 68 10.86 17.08 2.63
CA ILE A 68 12.02 16.22 2.92
C ILE A 68 12.47 15.53 1.63
N TRP A 69 13.76 15.19 1.53
CA TRP A 69 14.29 14.39 0.43
C TRP A 69 14.33 12.92 0.83
N HIS A 70 13.53 12.10 0.16
CA HIS A 70 13.49 10.66 0.36
C HIS A 70 14.14 9.95 -0.84
N LYS A 71 15.29 9.33 -0.63
CA LYS A 71 16.00 8.57 -1.68
C LYS A 71 15.26 7.27 -1.96
N ILE A 72 14.72 7.13 -3.18
CA ILE A 72 14.04 5.92 -3.64
C ILE A 72 15.01 5.12 -4.53
N SER A 73 15.34 3.89 -4.12
CA SER A 73 16.20 3.02 -4.93
C SER A 73 15.54 2.65 -6.27
N PRO A 74 16.28 2.60 -7.38
CA PRO A 74 15.75 2.16 -8.68
C PRO A 74 15.10 0.77 -8.63
N GLU A 75 15.60 -0.16 -7.81
CA GLU A 75 15.00 -1.50 -7.65
C GLU A 75 13.60 -1.48 -6.99
N ARG A 76 13.18 -0.34 -6.40
CA ARG A 76 11.82 -0.12 -5.92
C ARG A 76 10.90 0.49 -6.99
N ARG A 77 11.46 1.10 -8.04
CA ARG A 77 10.71 1.69 -9.16
C ARG A 77 10.18 0.63 -10.10
N GLU A 78 10.99 -0.39 -10.40
CA GLU A 78 10.45 -1.63 -10.94
C GLU A 78 9.78 -2.38 -9.78
N ALA A 79 8.50 -2.71 -9.90
CA ALA A 79 7.81 -3.49 -8.89
C ALA A 79 8.48 -4.87 -8.77
N SER A 80 9.47 -4.95 -7.89
CA SER A 80 10.14 -6.20 -7.57
C SER A 80 9.08 -7.19 -7.08
N PRO A 81 9.31 -8.49 -7.24
CA PRO A 81 8.41 -9.52 -6.71
C PRO A 81 8.01 -9.27 -5.25
N ARG A 82 8.95 -8.81 -4.41
CA ARG A 82 8.70 -8.43 -3.02
C ARG A 82 7.70 -7.28 -2.86
N VAL A 83 7.82 -6.23 -3.66
CA VAL A 83 6.84 -5.13 -3.68
C VAL A 83 5.47 -5.65 -4.12
N HIS A 84 5.43 -6.47 -5.18
CA HIS A 84 4.18 -7.09 -5.64
C HIS A 84 3.52 -7.96 -4.57
N TYR A 85 4.30 -8.74 -3.82
CA TYR A 85 3.79 -9.57 -2.73
C TYR A 85 3.10 -8.70 -1.67
N TYR A 86 3.81 -7.72 -1.10
CA TYR A 86 3.26 -6.89 -0.04
C TYR A 86 2.08 -6.06 -0.53
N MET A 87 2.19 -5.38 -1.67
CA MET A 87 1.06 -4.62 -2.22
C MET A 87 -0.17 -5.49 -2.51
N THR A 88 0.02 -6.73 -2.95
CA THR A 88 -1.11 -7.65 -3.21
C THR A 88 -1.76 -8.11 -1.91
N ARG A 89 -0.96 -8.64 -0.96
CA ARG A 89 -1.46 -9.16 0.32
C ARG A 89 -2.13 -8.06 1.12
N ASN A 90 -1.46 -6.92 1.20
CA ASN A 90 -1.87 -5.82 2.06
C ASN A 90 -3.04 -5.02 1.48
N ARG A 91 -3.20 -4.96 0.15
CA ARG A 91 -4.44 -4.43 -0.43
C ARG A 91 -5.66 -5.27 -0.03
N LEU A 92 -5.52 -6.60 0.00
CA LEU A 92 -6.61 -7.49 0.45
C LEU A 92 -6.91 -7.27 1.94
N LEU A 93 -5.88 -7.15 2.78
CA LEU A 93 -6.01 -6.83 4.21
C LEU A 93 -6.68 -5.47 4.42
N PHE A 94 -6.22 -4.42 3.72
CA PHE A 94 -6.79 -3.08 3.77
C PHE A 94 -8.27 -3.08 3.38
N LEU A 95 -8.66 -3.78 2.31
CA LEU A 95 -10.07 -3.88 1.92
C LEU A 95 -10.92 -4.60 2.98
N HIS A 96 -10.34 -5.56 3.69
CA HIS A 96 -11.02 -6.28 4.77
C HIS A 96 -11.21 -5.40 6.01
N LEU A 97 -10.14 -4.81 6.55
CA LEU A 97 -10.17 -3.93 7.73
C LEU A 97 -10.89 -2.60 7.46
N GLY A 98 -10.76 -2.10 6.23
CA GLY A 98 -11.45 -0.92 5.73
C GLY A 98 -12.93 -1.16 5.46
N HIS A 99 -13.49 -2.36 5.69
CA HIS A 99 -14.89 -2.68 5.40
C HIS A 99 -15.32 -2.25 3.99
N ALA A 100 -14.43 -2.46 3.02
CA ALA A 100 -14.67 -2.00 1.66
C ALA A 100 -15.92 -2.67 1.07
N PRO A 101 -16.72 -1.94 0.27
CA PRO A 101 -17.97 -2.48 -0.27
C PRO A 101 -17.70 -3.69 -1.15
N LEU A 102 -18.67 -4.60 -1.23
CA LEU A 102 -18.52 -5.86 -1.98
C LEU A 102 -18.04 -5.63 -3.43
N ARG A 103 -18.54 -4.59 -4.10
CA ARG A 103 -18.08 -4.18 -5.44
C ARG A 103 -16.57 -3.98 -5.53
N ALA A 104 -15.94 -3.35 -4.54
CA ALA A 104 -14.50 -3.08 -4.53
C ALA A 104 -13.69 -4.36 -4.31
N ARG A 105 -14.21 -5.27 -3.46
CA ARG A 105 -13.62 -6.59 -3.21
C ARG A 105 -13.70 -7.48 -4.45
N LEU A 106 -14.86 -7.51 -5.12
CA LEU A 106 -15.06 -8.26 -6.36
C LEU A 106 -14.19 -7.70 -7.49
N TRP A 107 -14.14 -6.38 -7.66
CA TRP A 107 -13.29 -5.73 -8.66
C TRP A 107 -11.80 -6.02 -8.45
N THR A 108 -11.33 -5.98 -7.20
CA THR A 108 -9.93 -6.31 -6.87
C THR A 108 -9.64 -7.78 -7.18
N THR A 109 -10.55 -8.68 -6.82
CA THR A 109 -10.42 -10.12 -7.11
C THR A 109 -10.39 -10.39 -8.62
N PHE A 110 -11.31 -9.78 -9.37
CA PHE A 110 -11.35 -9.87 -10.82
C PHE A 110 -10.07 -9.32 -11.46
N SER A 111 -9.62 -8.16 -11.01
CA SER A 111 -8.38 -7.54 -11.50
C SER A 111 -7.17 -8.45 -11.27
N TYR A 112 -7.09 -9.12 -10.12
CA TYR A 112 -6.03 -10.08 -9.82
C TYR A 112 -6.12 -11.33 -10.67
N ALA A 113 -7.31 -11.91 -10.84
CA ALA A 113 -7.53 -13.06 -11.71
C ALA A 113 -7.12 -12.74 -13.17
N ARG A 114 -7.58 -11.60 -13.69
CA ARG A 114 -7.24 -11.12 -15.05
C ARG A 114 -5.73 -10.91 -15.23
N THR A 115 -5.05 -10.32 -14.25
CA THR A 115 -3.59 -10.12 -14.29
C THR A 115 -2.85 -11.45 -14.28
N LEU A 116 -3.21 -12.36 -13.36
CA LEU A 116 -2.61 -13.69 -13.27
C LEU A 116 -2.82 -14.49 -14.55
N LEU A 117 -4.01 -14.44 -15.13
CA LEU A 117 -4.33 -15.09 -16.40
C LEU A 117 -3.47 -14.51 -17.54
N SER A 118 -3.40 -13.19 -17.66
CA SER A 118 -2.57 -12.52 -18.66
C SER A 118 -1.10 -12.90 -18.54
N TRP A 119 -0.53 -12.86 -17.32
CA TRP A 119 0.87 -13.23 -17.05
C TRP A 119 1.16 -14.73 -17.17
N SER A 120 0.12 -15.57 -17.21
CA SER A 120 0.28 -17.01 -17.40
C SER A 120 0.19 -17.41 -18.87
N LEU A 121 -0.71 -16.77 -19.63
CA LEU A 121 -1.04 -17.20 -20.99
C LEU A 121 -0.26 -16.46 -22.09
N LYS A 122 0.03 -15.16 -21.93
CA LYS A 122 0.63 -14.38 -23.02
C LYS A 122 2.15 -14.52 -23.02
N PRO A 123 2.78 -14.99 -24.11
CA PRO A 123 4.23 -15.23 -24.16
C PRO A 123 5.09 -14.01 -23.80
N ARG A 124 4.64 -12.80 -24.15
CA ARG A 124 5.31 -11.53 -23.82
C ARG A 124 5.55 -11.30 -22.31
N TRP A 125 4.81 -12.00 -21.44
CA TRP A 125 4.91 -11.86 -19.98
C TRP A 125 5.70 -12.98 -19.29
N ARG A 126 6.40 -13.85 -20.03
CA ARG A 126 7.20 -14.95 -19.42
C ARG A 126 8.21 -14.45 -18.39
N HIS A 127 8.82 -13.28 -18.62
CA HIS A 127 9.75 -12.64 -17.69
C HIS A 127 9.11 -12.22 -16.34
N LYS A 128 7.78 -12.13 -16.25
CA LYS A 128 7.03 -11.81 -15.01
C LYS A 128 6.79 -13.03 -14.12
N ALA A 129 7.40 -14.18 -14.39
CA ALA A 129 7.22 -15.38 -13.59
C ALA A 129 7.49 -15.18 -12.08
N PRO A 130 8.52 -14.41 -11.65
CA PRO A 130 8.73 -14.11 -10.23
C PRO A 130 7.58 -13.30 -9.62
N GLN A 131 7.14 -12.22 -10.27
CA GLN A 131 6.02 -11.39 -9.79
C GLN A 131 4.71 -12.18 -9.74
N ARG A 132 4.47 -13.06 -10.71
CA ARG A 132 3.32 -13.96 -10.72
C ARG A 132 3.32 -14.90 -9.51
N ARG A 133 4.49 -15.50 -9.19
CA ARG A 133 4.65 -16.37 -8.01
C ARG A 133 4.42 -15.58 -6.72
N ALA A 134 5.01 -14.39 -6.61
CA ALA A 134 4.82 -13.49 -5.48
C ALA A 134 3.35 -13.10 -5.27
N MET A 135 2.62 -12.80 -6.35
CA MET A 135 1.19 -12.48 -6.29
C MET A 135 0.33 -13.67 -5.85
N TRP A 136 0.60 -14.87 -6.37
CA TRP A 136 -0.05 -16.10 -5.91
C TRP A 136 0.23 -16.39 -4.43
N GLN A 137 1.48 -16.24 -4.01
CA GLN A 137 1.88 -16.41 -2.62
C GLN A 137 1.16 -15.40 -1.72
N ALA A 138 1.09 -14.13 -2.11
CA ALA A 138 0.40 -13.07 -1.37
C ALA A 138 -1.09 -13.38 -1.14
N ILE A 139 -1.80 -13.83 -2.18
CA ILE A 139 -3.22 -14.22 -2.08
C ILE A 139 -3.38 -15.41 -1.13
N ARG A 140 -2.50 -16.41 -1.25
CA ARG A 140 -2.52 -17.61 -0.42
C ARG A 140 -2.22 -17.30 1.05
N ASP A 141 -1.25 -16.44 1.31
CA ASP A 141 -0.83 -16.07 2.65
C ASP A 141 -1.88 -15.18 3.33
N TYR A 142 -2.50 -14.24 2.60
CA TYR A 142 -3.68 -13.51 3.08
C TYR A 142 -4.81 -14.48 3.48
N ARG A 143 -5.17 -15.44 2.63
CA ARG A 143 -6.23 -16.42 2.92
C ARG A 143 -5.93 -17.33 4.12
N ARG A 144 -4.65 -17.55 4.43
CA ARG A 144 -4.19 -18.35 5.56
C ARG A 144 -3.92 -17.54 6.83
N GLY A 145 -4.20 -16.24 6.82
CA GLY A 145 -3.90 -15.36 7.95
C GLY A 145 -2.40 -15.14 8.21
N ARG A 146 -1.52 -15.43 7.24
CA ARG A 146 -0.07 -15.21 7.34
C ARG A 146 0.27 -13.76 6.98
N LEU A 147 0.19 -12.91 8.00
CA LEU A 147 0.41 -11.46 7.91
C LEU A 147 1.78 -11.08 8.50
N GLY A 148 2.13 -9.80 8.44
CA GLY A 148 3.41 -9.28 8.95
C GLY A 148 4.59 -9.51 8.00
N ARG A 149 5.81 -9.56 8.53
CA ARG A 149 7.02 -9.73 7.73
C ARG A 149 7.04 -11.10 7.04
N CYS A 150 7.33 -11.12 5.74
CA CYS A 150 7.58 -12.37 5.01
C CYS A 150 9.00 -12.86 5.30
N GLU A 151 9.13 -14.03 5.91
CA GLU A 151 10.42 -14.68 6.23
C GLU A 151 11.06 -15.37 5.01
N SER A 152 10.30 -15.58 3.94
CA SER A 152 10.82 -16.19 2.71
C SER A 152 11.72 -15.22 1.96
N THR A 153 13.00 -15.57 1.83
CA THR A 153 13.98 -14.88 0.96
C THR A 153 13.66 -15.00 -0.53
N LYS A 154 12.73 -15.88 -0.93
CA LYS A 154 12.38 -16.19 -2.32
C LYS A 154 11.25 -15.33 -2.92
N VAL A 155 10.88 -14.23 -2.26
CA VAL A 155 9.88 -13.29 -2.84
C VAL A 155 10.55 -12.41 -3.87
#